data_AF-A0A3C0BP80-F1
#
_entry.id   AF-A0A3C0BP80-F1
#
_cell.length_a   1.000
_cell.length_b   1.000
_cell.length_c   1.000
_cell.angle_alpha   90.00
_cell.angle_beta   90.00
_cell.angle_gamma   90.00
#
_symmetry.space_group_name_H-M   'P 1'
#
loop_
_entity.id
_entity.type
_entity.pdbx_description
1 polymer ?
#
loop_
_entity_poly.entity_id
_entity_poly.type
_entity_poly.pdbx_seq_one_letter_code
_entity_poly.pdbx_strand_id
1 'polypeptide(L)'
;MISLKNFWRTLTKKQKIILVLLCTLLVLDAAMLFKKYVSSSAPVTLSFPSEMHAVPGHLHALNANARTLSPESGYAYYKFTQLQKNKLRSYFEENGDAAVVVRVRVKQDRKYRASVSGGEIPFMYGFLFEDDFEKRGSVKKEIAQRPLVSADLRDMTDFELSLSVQKSEPGKGGTLPEGFFVYAAVPASVTDAAVRGAAVGWNKSGAVPFYGFAPTGGKVNALSQSVDFSGASMVFPSQNTSSSVLPRIVVSFGETADFGTAEEPRSVLLNAGGEQYTLYRVKGADELEIHTSALTNPFARTEIEGGKNDVVSLIMMRGDSALITDSGKPVLVPFETDPGFILNWPQRNWRTPDYELFEWNRFPGVLFFDTRDYAVQNDFFRRLAYYAEKTGFRGTLVSDEVLRDKHGYNAHDYSAETLAAFFTKAQSENFELNTKEYLLRDILLANKVMEKDGSG
;
A
#
# COMPACT_ATOMS: atom_id res chain seq x y z
N MET A 1 1.45 57.86 -43.65
CA MET A 1 1.42 57.25 -42.31
C MET A 1 1.09 58.32 -41.28
N ILE A 2 -0.14 58.36 -40.78
CA ILE A 2 -0.48 59.24 -39.65
C ILE A 2 0.17 58.64 -38.40
N SER A 3 1.05 59.39 -37.75
CA SER A 3 1.66 59.00 -36.48
C SER A 3 0.58 58.70 -35.44
N LEU A 4 0.73 57.62 -34.67
CA LEU A 4 -0.19 57.21 -33.60
C LEU A 4 -0.52 58.38 -32.64
N LYS A 5 0.47 59.26 -32.44
CA LYS A 5 0.35 60.50 -31.64
C LYS A 5 -0.64 61.51 -32.24
N ASN A 6 -0.66 61.65 -33.56
CA ASN A 6 -1.55 62.59 -34.26
C ASN A 6 -2.99 62.04 -34.31
N PHE A 7 -3.16 60.73 -34.48
CA PHE A 7 -4.46 60.07 -34.38
C PHE A 7 -5.09 60.16 -32.98
N TRP A 8 -4.26 60.05 -31.93
CA TRP A 8 -4.77 60.16 -30.55
C TRP A 8 -5.19 61.59 -30.18
N ARG A 9 -4.61 62.61 -30.81
CA ARG A 9 -4.96 64.03 -30.59
C ARG A 9 -6.28 64.44 -31.22
N THR A 10 -6.71 63.78 -32.30
CA THR A 10 -7.97 64.09 -33.01
C THR A 10 -9.21 63.44 -32.38
N LEU A 11 -9.04 62.52 -31.43
CA LEU A 11 -10.16 61.84 -30.76
C LEU A 11 -10.76 62.66 -29.61
N THR A 12 -12.08 62.67 -29.52
CA THR A 12 -12.82 63.24 -28.39
C THR A 12 -12.60 62.43 -27.10
N LYS A 13 -12.88 63.03 -25.93
CA LYS A 13 -12.70 62.38 -24.62
C LYS A 13 -13.48 61.06 -24.52
N LYS A 14 -14.70 61.00 -25.05
CA LYS A 14 -15.53 59.78 -25.10
C LYS A 14 -14.93 58.70 -26.01
N GLN A 15 -14.44 59.08 -27.19
CA GLN A 15 -13.80 58.14 -28.12
C GLN A 15 -12.49 57.56 -27.57
N LYS A 16 -11.71 58.36 -26.82
CA LYS A 16 -10.52 57.87 -26.12
C LYS A 16 -10.87 56.82 -25.08
N ILE A 17 -11.90 57.05 -24.27
CA ILE A 17 -12.38 56.09 -23.25
C ILE A 17 -12.82 54.78 -23.91
N ILE A 18 -13.60 54.85 -24.99
CA ILE A 18 -14.04 53.67 -25.74
C ILE A 18 -12.86 52.90 -26.34
N LEU A 19 -11.87 53.61 -26.91
CA LEU A 19 -10.67 52.99 -27.48
C LEU A 19 -9.83 52.27 -26.40
N VAL A 20 -9.66 52.88 -25.22
CA VAL A 20 -8.97 52.23 -24.09
C VAL A 20 -9.72 50.99 -23.63
N LEU A 21 -11.05 51.04 -23.52
CA LEU A 21 -11.88 49.89 -23.16
C LEU A 21 -11.74 48.75 -24.18
N LEU A 22 -11.83 49.05 -25.48
CA LEU A 22 -11.67 48.07 -26.56
C LEU A 22 -10.27 47.46 -26.57
N CYS A 23 -9.21 48.26 -26.40
CA CYS A 23 -7.84 47.74 -26.30
C CYS A 23 -7.66 46.85 -25.07
N THR A 24 -8.28 47.20 -23.93
CA THR A 24 -8.18 46.41 -22.69
C THR A 24 -8.89 45.06 -22.85
N LEU A 25 -10.08 45.03 -23.48
CA LEU A 25 -10.77 43.79 -23.82
C LEU A 25 -9.97 42.92 -24.79
N LEU A 26 -9.38 43.51 -25.83
CA LEU A 26 -8.51 42.80 -26.77
C LEU A 26 -7.27 42.19 -26.10
N VAL A 27 -6.65 42.91 -25.14
CA VAL A 27 -5.52 42.40 -24.37
C VAL A 27 -5.97 41.27 -23.43
N LEU A 28 -7.14 41.38 -22.79
CA LEU A 28 -7.69 40.32 -21.94
C LEU A 28 -8.04 39.07 -22.76
N ASP A 29 -8.67 39.23 -23.92
CA ASP A 29 -8.98 38.13 -24.83
C ASP A 29 -7.71 37.48 -25.36
N ALA A 30 -6.72 38.28 -25.78
CA ALA A 30 -5.41 37.77 -26.20
C ALA A 30 -4.68 37.05 -25.05
N ALA A 31 -4.75 37.54 -23.82
CA ALA A 31 -4.17 36.89 -22.64
C ALA A 31 -4.90 35.59 -22.29
N MET A 32 -6.23 35.53 -22.42
CA MET A 32 -7.01 34.31 -22.25
C MET A 32 -6.72 33.29 -23.35
N LEU A 33 -6.61 33.72 -24.60
CA LEU A 33 -6.20 32.87 -25.72
C LEU A 33 -4.76 32.38 -25.53
N PHE A 34 -3.83 33.24 -25.12
CA PHE A 34 -2.46 32.86 -24.80
C PHE A 34 -2.43 31.85 -23.66
N LYS A 35 -3.16 32.06 -22.57
CA LYS A 35 -3.31 31.10 -21.48
C LYS A 35 -3.93 29.78 -21.95
N LYS A 36 -4.90 29.80 -22.86
CA LYS A 36 -5.58 28.59 -23.37
C LYS A 36 -4.71 27.80 -24.37
N TYR A 37 -3.97 28.49 -25.23
CA TYR A 37 -3.25 27.86 -26.36
C TYR A 37 -1.75 27.70 -26.12
N VAL A 38 -1.14 28.51 -25.24
CA VAL A 38 0.30 28.46 -24.90
C VAL A 38 0.57 27.80 -23.56
N SER A 39 -0.40 27.79 -22.62
CA SER A 39 -0.23 27.02 -21.38
C SER A 39 -0.12 25.53 -21.71
N SER A 40 1.01 24.96 -21.30
CA SER A 40 1.26 23.54 -21.29
C SER A 40 0.81 22.89 -19.97
N SER A 41 0.07 23.62 -19.12
CA SER A 41 -0.51 23.07 -17.90
C SER A 41 -1.74 22.23 -18.22
N ALA A 42 -1.77 20.99 -17.73
CA ALA A 42 -2.99 20.18 -17.68
C ALA A 42 -3.95 20.74 -16.62
N PRO A 43 -5.27 20.55 -16.77
CA PRO A 43 -6.22 20.80 -15.69
C PRO A 43 -6.05 19.82 -14.52
N VAL A 44 -5.43 18.66 -14.78
CA VAL A 44 -5.16 17.61 -13.79
C VAL A 44 -3.98 18.00 -12.90
N THR A 45 -4.12 17.79 -11.59
CA THR A 45 -3.04 17.93 -10.61
C THR A 45 -2.46 16.57 -10.25
N LEU A 46 -1.17 16.55 -9.91
CA LEU A 46 -0.53 15.45 -9.22
C LEU A 46 -0.50 15.76 -7.72
N SER A 47 -1.24 14.97 -6.95
CA SER A 47 -1.20 14.98 -5.49
C SER A 47 -0.16 13.99 -4.96
N PHE A 48 0.21 14.16 -3.69
CA PHE A 48 1.15 13.33 -2.95
C PHE A 48 0.53 12.96 -1.60
N PRO A 49 1.04 11.91 -0.93
CA PRO A 49 0.53 11.53 0.38
C PRO A 49 0.65 12.66 1.40
N SER A 50 -0.29 12.69 2.34
CA SER A 50 -0.46 13.81 3.27
C SER A 50 0.76 14.05 4.15
N GLU A 51 1.46 12.96 4.48
CA GLU A 51 2.69 12.92 5.28
C GLU A 51 3.82 13.76 4.64
N MET A 52 3.81 13.92 3.31
CA MET A 52 4.83 14.71 2.61
C MET A 52 4.61 16.22 2.72
N HIS A 53 3.44 16.67 3.22
CA HIS A 53 3.03 18.08 3.24
C HIS A 53 3.21 18.80 1.89
N ALA A 54 3.10 18.05 0.79
CA ALA A 54 3.38 18.52 -0.55
C ALA A 54 2.13 19.15 -1.17
N VAL A 55 2.21 20.44 -1.53
CA VAL A 55 1.14 21.10 -2.28
C VAL A 55 0.95 20.42 -3.65
N PRO A 56 -0.28 20.02 -4.02
CA PRO A 56 -0.58 19.48 -5.35
C PRO A 56 -0.21 20.47 -6.45
N GLY A 57 0.37 19.95 -7.54
CA GLY A 57 0.79 20.77 -8.67
C GLY A 57 0.19 20.28 -9.97
N HIS A 58 -0.13 21.18 -10.90
CA HIS A 58 -0.62 20.79 -12.21
C HIS A 58 0.42 19.94 -12.97
N LEU A 59 -0.07 18.95 -13.70
CA LEU A 59 0.74 18.17 -14.64
C LEU A 59 1.05 19.00 -15.89
N HIS A 60 2.10 18.64 -16.63
CA HIS A 60 2.39 19.23 -17.92
C HIS A 60 1.73 18.42 -19.04
N ALA A 61 0.82 19.03 -19.79
CA ALA A 61 0.08 18.42 -20.88
C ALA A 61 0.86 18.46 -22.20
N LEU A 62 1.17 17.28 -22.75
CA LEU A 62 2.00 17.12 -23.94
C LEU A 62 1.18 17.10 -25.25
N ASN A 63 -0.14 16.96 -25.18
CA ASN A 63 -1.03 17.01 -26.35
C ASN A 63 -2.41 17.62 -26.02
N ALA A 64 -3.25 17.79 -27.04
CA ALA A 64 -4.56 18.43 -26.89
C ALA A 64 -5.47 17.71 -25.88
N ASN A 65 -5.52 16.37 -25.92
CA ASN A 65 -6.34 15.57 -25.00
C ASN A 65 -5.92 15.75 -23.54
N ALA A 66 -4.63 15.97 -23.25
CA ALA A 66 -4.16 16.23 -21.88
C ALA A 66 -4.43 17.68 -21.38
N ARG A 67 -4.82 18.61 -22.27
CA ARG A 67 -5.08 20.03 -21.93
C ARG A 67 -6.53 20.31 -21.54
N THR A 68 -7.42 19.33 -21.58
CA THR A 68 -8.87 19.51 -21.42
C THR A 68 -9.48 18.44 -20.53
N LEU A 69 -10.55 18.79 -19.81
CA LEU A 69 -11.39 17.82 -19.08
C LEU A 69 -12.45 17.17 -19.99
N SER A 70 -12.50 17.54 -21.27
CA SER A 70 -13.38 16.95 -22.28
C SER A 70 -12.56 16.51 -23.49
N PRO A 71 -11.70 15.50 -23.35
CA PRO A 71 -10.87 15.02 -24.44
C PRO A 71 -11.69 14.23 -25.47
N GLU A 72 -11.13 14.11 -26.67
CA GLU A 72 -11.61 13.17 -27.68
C GLU A 72 -11.04 11.76 -27.41
N SER A 73 -11.49 10.75 -28.17
CA SER A 73 -10.84 9.43 -28.15
C SER A 73 -9.38 9.51 -28.60
N GLY A 74 -8.51 8.69 -28.00
CA GLY A 74 -7.11 8.57 -28.36
C GLY A 74 -6.21 8.72 -27.15
N TYR A 75 -4.96 9.11 -27.40
CA TYR A 75 -3.95 9.28 -26.35
C TYR A 75 -4.07 10.63 -25.64
N ALA A 76 -3.81 10.65 -24.35
CA ALA A 76 -3.47 11.83 -23.56
C ALA A 76 -2.15 11.59 -22.84
N TYR A 77 -1.19 12.51 -23.02
CA TYR A 77 0.17 12.38 -22.50
C TYR A 77 0.44 13.46 -21.45
N TYR A 78 0.91 13.05 -20.28
CA TYR A 78 1.20 13.92 -19.14
C TYR A 78 2.66 13.77 -18.74
N LYS A 79 3.34 14.88 -18.48
CA LYS A 79 4.72 14.92 -17.97
C LYS A 79 4.75 15.47 -16.56
N PHE A 80 5.63 14.90 -15.74
CA PHE A 80 5.97 15.43 -14.43
C PHE A 80 6.94 16.61 -14.56
N THR A 81 6.70 17.64 -13.76
CA THR A 81 7.67 18.70 -13.53
C THR A 81 8.87 18.16 -12.74
N GLN A 82 10.02 18.83 -12.81
CA GLN A 82 11.19 18.42 -12.03
C GLN A 82 10.90 18.37 -10.52
N LEU A 83 10.09 19.30 -10.01
CA LEU A 83 9.66 19.30 -8.61
C LEU A 83 8.84 18.05 -8.27
N GLN A 84 7.89 17.67 -9.12
CA GLN A 84 7.09 16.46 -8.93
C GLN A 84 7.95 15.20 -8.98
N LYS A 85 8.93 15.12 -9.90
CA LYS A 85 9.86 13.99 -9.96
C LYS A 85 10.74 13.88 -8.72
N ASN A 86 11.24 15.00 -8.21
CA ASN A 86 12.03 15.02 -6.98
C ASN A 86 11.20 14.53 -5.79
N LYS A 87 9.93 14.96 -5.69
CA LYS A 87 9.02 14.47 -4.64
C LYS A 87 8.72 12.96 -4.79
N LEU A 88 8.44 12.49 -6.00
CA LEU A 88 8.25 11.06 -6.26
C LEU A 88 9.49 10.26 -5.86
N ARG A 89 10.69 10.77 -6.18
CA ARG A 89 11.96 10.17 -5.77
C ARG A 89 12.09 10.09 -4.25
N SER A 90 11.89 11.21 -3.55
CA SER A 90 11.97 11.24 -2.09
C SER A 90 10.97 10.27 -1.46
N TYR A 91 9.72 10.25 -1.93
CA TYR A 91 8.71 9.29 -1.45
C TYR A 91 9.17 7.85 -1.66
N PHE A 92 9.63 7.52 -2.87
CA PHE A 92 10.09 6.19 -3.21
C PHE A 92 11.32 5.76 -2.39
N GLU A 93 12.30 6.65 -2.19
CA GLU A 93 13.51 6.37 -1.42
C GLU A 93 13.24 6.21 0.09
N GLU A 94 12.31 7.00 0.63
CA GLU A 94 11.91 6.93 2.04
C GLU A 94 11.09 5.66 2.34
N ASN A 95 10.23 5.26 1.41
CA ASN A 95 9.23 4.21 1.65
C ASN A 95 9.62 2.85 1.07
N GLY A 96 10.53 2.79 0.09
CA GLY A 96 10.93 1.58 -0.62
C GLY A 96 10.04 1.18 -1.80
N ASP A 97 8.88 1.84 -1.95
CA ASP A 97 7.93 1.64 -3.05
C ASP A 97 7.14 2.92 -3.36
N ALA A 98 6.58 2.98 -4.56
CA ALA A 98 5.67 4.02 -4.98
C ALA A 98 4.81 3.53 -6.14
N ALA A 99 3.67 4.18 -6.33
CA ALA A 99 2.83 4.02 -7.50
C ALA A 99 2.26 5.36 -7.95
N VAL A 100 1.91 5.43 -9.23
CA VAL A 100 1.11 6.55 -9.76
C VAL A 100 -0.29 6.03 -10.01
N VAL A 101 -1.26 6.68 -9.36
CA VAL A 101 -2.68 6.42 -9.48
C VAL A 101 -3.31 7.47 -10.37
N VAL A 102 -4.16 7.04 -11.30
CA VAL A 102 -4.95 7.92 -12.17
C VAL A 102 -6.43 7.60 -12.01
N ARG A 103 -7.24 8.64 -11.79
CA ARG A 103 -8.71 8.52 -11.79
C ARG A 103 -9.26 8.88 -13.16
N VAL A 104 -9.96 7.94 -13.78
CA VAL A 104 -10.48 8.06 -15.14
C VAL A 104 -11.99 8.12 -15.10
N ARG A 105 -12.56 9.10 -15.82
CA ARG A 105 -14.01 9.20 -16.06
C ARG A 105 -14.32 9.04 -17.54
N VAL A 106 -15.15 8.07 -17.87
CA VAL A 106 -15.58 7.76 -19.24
C VAL A 106 -16.87 8.52 -19.54
N LYS A 107 -16.89 9.23 -20.66
CA LYS A 107 -18.07 9.98 -21.08
C LYS A 107 -19.03 9.04 -21.83
N GLN A 108 -20.22 8.81 -21.27
CA GLN A 108 -21.25 7.96 -21.87
C GLN A 108 -22.06 8.67 -22.96
N ASP A 109 -21.38 9.20 -23.97
CA ASP A 109 -22.00 9.90 -25.10
C ASP A 109 -22.48 8.95 -26.21
N ARG A 110 -22.91 9.53 -27.35
CA ARG A 110 -23.36 8.75 -28.52
C ARG A 110 -22.27 7.80 -29.04
N LYS A 111 -20.99 8.20 -29.00
CA LYS A 111 -19.87 7.40 -29.50
C LYS A 111 -19.65 6.20 -28.57
N TYR A 112 -19.65 6.42 -27.26
CA TYR A 112 -19.61 5.32 -26.29
C TYR A 112 -20.75 4.32 -26.51
N ARG A 113 -22.00 4.78 -26.60
CA ARG A 113 -23.17 3.89 -26.81
C ARG A 113 -23.08 3.10 -28.12
N ALA A 114 -22.56 3.71 -29.18
CA ALA A 114 -22.32 3.00 -30.45
C ALA A 114 -21.20 1.94 -30.33
N SER A 115 -20.17 2.21 -29.52
CA SER A 115 -19.05 1.29 -29.30
C SER A 115 -19.41 0.09 -28.41
N VAL A 116 -20.34 0.23 -27.46
CA VAL A 116 -20.74 -0.87 -26.57
C VAL A 116 -21.26 -2.09 -27.33
N SER A 117 -21.99 -1.89 -28.43
CA SER A 117 -22.50 -2.97 -29.29
C SER A 117 -21.43 -3.60 -30.18
N GLY A 118 -20.26 -2.97 -30.32
CA GLY A 118 -19.20 -3.34 -31.27
C GLY A 118 -18.09 -4.23 -30.72
N GLY A 119 -18.14 -4.62 -29.44
CA GLY A 119 -17.11 -5.44 -28.78
C GLY A 119 -16.37 -4.71 -27.67
N GLU A 120 -15.15 -5.14 -27.34
CA GLU A 120 -14.32 -4.51 -26.29
C GLU A 120 -14.04 -3.03 -26.62
N ILE A 121 -14.09 -2.17 -25.60
CA ILE A 121 -13.73 -0.75 -25.70
C ILE A 121 -12.37 -0.57 -25.05
N PRO A 122 -11.25 -0.58 -25.81
CA PRO A 122 -9.94 -0.66 -25.22
C PRO A 122 -9.53 0.64 -24.53
N PHE A 123 -8.92 0.47 -23.36
CA PHE A 123 -8.23 1.50 -22.60
C PHE A 123 -6.82 1.01 -22.24
N MET A 124 -5.85 1.93 -22.23
CA MET A 124 -4.48 1.64 -21.79
C MET A 124 -3.95 2.74 -20.87
N TYR A 125 -3.15 2.37 -19.88
CA TYR A 125 -2.43 3.26 -18.98
C TYR A 125 -1.00 2.75 -18.79
N GLY A 126 -0.01 3.64 -18.93
CA GLY A 126 1.39 3.27 -18.78
C GLY A 126 2.31 4.46 -18.53
N PHE A 127 3.55 4.15 -18.12
CA PHE A 127 4.57 5.15 -17.86
C PHE A 127 5.27 5.66 -19.12
N LEU A 128 5.72 6.92 -19.03
CA LEU A 128 6.68 7.53 -19.94
C LEU A 128 8.04 7.64 -19.24
N PHE A 129 9.11 7.36 -19.98
CA PHE A 129 10.50 7.43 -19.53
C PHE A 129 11.28 8.43 -20.40
N GLU A 130 12.51 8.73 -19.99
CA GLU A 130 13.37 9.71 -20.67
C GLU A 130 13.51 9.45 -22.17
N ASP A 131 13.66 8.18 -22.56
CA ASP A 131 13.82 7.76 -23.95
C ASP A 131 12.56 7.92 -24.82
N ASP A 132 11.41 8.30 -24.25
CA ASP A 132 10.19 8.54 -25.02
C ASP A 132 10.10 9.96 -25.59
N PHE A 133 11.06 10.80 -25.25
CA PHE A 133 11.07 12.20 -25.65
C PHE A 133 12.10 12.48 -26.74
N GLU A 134 11.69 13.30 -27.70
CA GLU A 134 12.60 13.96 -28.63
C GLU A 134 13.47 14.97 -27.88
N LYS A 135 14.61 15.39 -28.47
CA LYS A 135 15.49 16.43 -27.88
C LYS A 135 14.77 17.74 -27.52
N ARG A 136 13.66 18.04 -28.20
CA ARG A 136 12.82 19.22 -27.95
C ARG A 136 11.74 19.01 -26.88
N GLY A 137 11.68 17.83 -26.26
CA GLY A 137 10.75 17.49 -25.18
C GLY A 137 9.36 17.01 -25.62
N SER A 138 9.10 16.90 -26.93
CA SER A 138 7.87 16.27 -27.45
C SER A 138 7.95 14.75 -27.39
N VAL A 139 6.81 14.08 -27.22
CA VAL A 139 6.75 12.61 -27.26
C VAL A 139 7.10 12.10 -28.66
N LYS A 140 7.89 11.04 -28.74
CA LYS A 140 8.21 10.34 -29.99
C LYS A 140 6.94 9.76 -30.63
N LYS A 141 6.92 9.65 -31.95
CA LYS A 141 5.79 9.04 -32.68
C LYS A 141 5.60 7.57 -32.32
N GLU A 142 6.71 6.87 -32.09
CA GLU A 142 6.74 5.48 -31.68
C GLU A 142 7.34 5.40 -30.29
N ILE A 143 6.60 4.79 -29.38
CA ILE A 143 7.01 4.53 -28.00
C ILE A 143 7.37 3.05 -27.93
N ALA A 144 8.52 2.74 -27.33
CA ALA A 144 8.96 1.36 -27.19
C ALA A 144 7.90 0.52 -26.45
N GLN A 145 7.69 -0.72 -26.92
CA GLN A 145 6.80 -1.67 -26.25
C GLN A 145 7.22 -1.85 -24.80
N ARG A 146 6.23 -1.84 -23.91
CA ARG A 146 6.43 -1.91 -22.47
C ARG A 146 5.21 -2.51 -21.79
N PRO A 147 5.37 -2.99 -20.55
CA PRO A 147 4.25 -3.29 -19.70
C PRO A 147 3.28 -2.11 -19.55
N LEU A 148 1.98 -2.39 -19.64
CA LEU A 148 0.92 -1.42 -19.46
C LEU A 148 -0.28 -2.05 -18.77
N VAL A 149 -1.11 -1.21 -18.17
CA VAL A 149 -2.43 -1.60 -17.68
C VAL A 149 -3.42 -1.44 -18.82
N SER A 150 -4.24 -2.46 -19.06
CA SER A 150 -5.30 -2.43 -20.05
C SER A 150 -6.66 -2.65 -19.38
N ALA A 151 -7.72 -2.08 -19.95
CA ALA A 151 -9.08 -2.29 -19.47
C ALA A 151 -10.07 -2.30 -20.63
N ASP A 152 -11.25 -2.90 -20.38
CA ASP A 152 -12.41 -2.78 -21.25
C ASP A 152 -13.41 -1.82 -20.61
N LEU A 153 -13.69 -0.70 -21.28
CA LEU A 153 -14.51 0.38 -20.73
C LEU A 153 -16.02 0.13 -20.81
N ARG A 154 -16.49 -1.02 -21.32
CA ARG A 154 -17.93 -1.31 -21.39
C ARG A 154 -18.61 -1.23 -20.03
N ASP A 155 -17.96 -1.72 -18.98
CA ASP A 155 -18.53 -1.79 -17.62
C ASP A 155 -17.87 -0.80 -16.65
N MET A 156 -17.16 0.21 -17.16
CA MET A 156 -16.36 1.13 -16.35
C MET A 156 -16.67 2.58 -16.71
N THR A 157 -17.07 3.38 -15.71
CA THR A 157 -17.50 4.78 -15.91
C THR A 157 -16.69 5.78 -15.10
N ASP A 158 -16.35 5.44 -13.86
CA ASP A 158 -15.46 6.20 -12.99
C ASP A 158 -14.65 5.19 -12.16
N PHE A 159 -13.32 5.23 -12.26
CA PHE A 159 -12.45 4.23 -11.65
C PHE A 159 -11.02 4.77 -11.46
N GLU A 160 -10.28 4.16 -10.53
CA GLU A 160 -8.86 4.42 -10.32
C GLU A 160 -8.00 3.26 -10.83
N LEU A 161 -6.92 3.58 -11.53
CA LEU A 161 -5.87 2.64 -11.90
C LEU A 161 -4.55 3.05 -11.28
N SER A 162 -3.86 2.10 -10.68
CA SER A 162 -2.52 2.29 -10.12
C SER A 162 -1.52 1.43 -10.87
N LEU A 163 -0.38 2.03 -11.23
CA LEU A 163 0.78 1.32 -11.77
C LEU A 163 1.97 1.59 -10.86
N SER A 164 2.57 0.53 -10.34
CA SER A 164 3.67 0.60 -9.39
C SER A 164 4.99 0.89 -10.10
N VAL A 165 5.85 1.66 -9.43
CA VAL A 165 7.23 1.91 -9.84
C VAL A 165 8.05 0.68 -9.48
N GLN A 166 8.87 0.21 -10.42
CA GLN A 166 9.76 -0.93 -10.18
C GLN A 166 10.82 -0.57 -9.16
N LYS A 167 11.04 -1.47 -8.18
CA LYS A 167 12.10 -1.28 -7.20
C LYS A 167 13.47 -1.31 -7.86
N SER A 168 14.35 -0.39 -7.46
CA SER A 168 15.75 -0.39 -7.88
C SER A 168 16.52 -1.54 -7.25
N GLU A 169 17.49 -2.07 -7.99
CA GLU A 169 18.58 -2.80 -7.35
C GLU A 169 19.34 -1.85 -6.40
N PRO A 170 19.80 -2.33 -5.23
CA PRO A 170 20.61 -1.52 -4.32
C PRO A 170 21.79 -0.88 -5.07
N GLY A 171 21.92 0.45 -4.96
CA GLY A 171 23.01 1.22 -5.60
C GLY A 171 22.78 1.61 -7.07
N LYS A 172 21.73 1.12 -7.73
CA LYS A 172 21.28 1.61 -9.05
C LYS A 172 19.98 2.40 -8.85
N GLY A 173 20.07 3.71 -8.63
CA GLY A 173 18.89 4.56 -8.47
C GLY A 173 17.83 4.24 -9.51
N GLY A 174 16.62 3.89 -9.08
CA GLY A 174 15.60 3.35 -9.98
C GLY A 174 15.23 4.30 -11.11
N THR A 175 14.86 3.76 -12.26
CA THR A 175 14.33 4.55 -13.37
C THR A 175 12.91 5.00 -13.03
N LEU A 176 12.81 6.19 -12.47
CA LEU A 176 11.52 6.81 -12.21
C LEU A 176 10.86 7.26 -13.52
N PRO A 177 9.52 7.20 -13.61
CA PRO A 177 8.81 7.73 -14.77
C PRO A 177 8.97 9.25 -14.89
N GLU A 178 9.10 9.72 -16.13
CA GLU A 178 9.04 11.14 -16.49
C GLU A 178 7.59 11.64 -16.59
N GLY A 179 6.63 10.72 -16.59
CA GLY A 179 5.20 11.01 -16.71
C GLY A 179 4.41 9.74 -17.00
N PHE A 180 3.22 9.91 -17.54
CA PHE A 180 2.36 8.80 -17.93
C PHE A 180 1.50 9.14 -19.14
N PHE A 181 0.94 8.12 -19.76
CA PHE A 181 -0.06 8.27 -20.80
C PHE A 181 -1.30 7.46 -20.48
N VAL A 182 -2.44 7.92 -21.01
CA VAL A 182 -3.64 7.11 -21.13
C VAL A 182 -4.07 7.06 -22.59
N TYR A 183 -4.63 5.95 -23.02
CA TYR A 183 -5.34 5.80 -24.29
C TYR A 183 -6.75 5.32 -24.02
N ALA A 184 -7.73 5.89 -24.71
CA ALA A 184 -9.11 5.43 -24.67
C ALA A 184 -9.74 5.45 -26.07
N ALA A 185 -10.40 4.36 -26.46
CA ALA A 185 -11.14 4.30 -27.73
C ALA A 185 -12.37 5.22 -27.79
N VAL A 186 -12.84 5.67 -26.61
CA VAL A 186 -13.96 6.59 -26.43
C VAL A 186 -13.48 7.81 -25.61
N PRO A 187 -14.19 8.94 -25.66
CA PRO A 187 -13.88 10.11 -24.83
C PRO A 187 -13.81 9.76 -23.34
N ALA A 188 -12.61 9.86 -22.74
CA ALA A 188 -12.37 9.60 -21.33
C ALA A 188 -11.34 10.59 -20.78
N SER A 189 -11.65 11.21 -19.64
CA SER A 189 -10.80 12.22 -18.99
C SER A 189 -10.08 11.65 -17.78
N VAL A 190 -8.79 11.94 -17.65
CA VAL A 190 -8.11 11.86 -16.35
C VAL A 190 -8.61 13.03 -15.53
N THR A 191 -9.21 12.74 -14.37
CA THR A 191 -9.80 13.75 -13.49
C THR A 191 -8.90 14.07 -12.31
N ASP A 192 -8.09 13.11 -11.89
CA ASP A 192 -7.12 13.26 -10.82
C ASP A 192 -5.92 12.32 -11.04
N ALA A 193 -4.77 12.69 -10.49
CA ALA A 193 -3.58 11.86 -10.42
C ALA A 193 -2.90 11.99 -9.06
N ALA A 194 -2.38 10.90 -8.53
CA ALA A 194 -1.74 10.87 -7.23
C ALA A 194 -0.50 9.97 -7.22
N VAL A 195 0.53 10.35 -6.46
CA VAL A 195 1.54 9.41 -5.97
C VAL A 195 0.99 8.78 -4.70
N ARG A 196 1.04 7.45 -4.60
CA ARG A 196 0.64 6.68 -3.40
C ARG A 196 1.65 5.55 -3.16
N GLY A 197 1.55 4.89 -2.01
CA GLY A 197 2.21 3.60 -1.79
C GLY A 197 1.72 2.58 -2.81
N ALA A 198 2.58 1.64 -3.18
CA ALA A 198 2.20 0.62 -4.13
C ALA A 198 1.15 -0.31 -3.54
N ALA A 199 0.18 -0.68 -4.38
CA ALA A 199 -0.88 -1.60 -4.05
C ALA A 199 -1.17 -2.41 -5.31
N VAL A 200 -1.19 -3.74 -5.18
CA VAL A 200 -1.47 -4.67 -6.28
C VAL A 200 -2.74 -5.43 -5.94
N GLY A 201 -3.71 -5.48 -6.85
CA GLY A 201 -5.01 -6.10 -6.60
C GLY A 201 -6.17 -5.15 -6.88
N TRP A 202 -7.29 -5.31 -6.18
CA TRP A 202 -8.49 -4.50 -6.41
C TRP A 202 -9.23 -4.18 -5.12
N ASN A 203 -9.85 -3.00 -5.06
CA ASN A 203 -10.76 -2.59 -3.99
C ASN A 203 -12.01 -1.98 -4.62
N LYS A 204 -13.16 -2.54 -4.27
CA LYS A 204 -14.50 -2.16 -4.76
C LYS A 204 -15.43 -1.77 -3.60
N SER A 205 -14.89 -1.53 -2.40
CA SER A 205 -15.70 -1.15 -1.22
C SER A 205 -16.21 0.28 -1.30
N GLY A 206 -15.49 1.17 -2.00
CA GLY A 206 -15.87 2.56 -2.20
C GLY A 206 -16.71 2.81 -3.45
N ALA A 207 -17.21 4.05 -3.57
CA ALA A 207 -17.98 4.50 -4.74
C ALA A 207 -17.16 4.52 -6.05
N VAL A 208 -15.83 4.58 -5.94
CA VAL A 208 -14.90 4.54 -7.09
C VAL A 208 -14.04 3.30 -6.92
N PRO A 209 -14.17 2.28 -7.79
CA PRO A 209 -13.34 1.08 -7.71
C PRO A 209 -11.89 1.39 -8.05
N PHE A 210 -10.98 0.76 -7.32
CA PHE A 210 -9.54 0.85 -7.49
C PHE A 210 -8.98 -0.47 -8.03
N TYR A 211 -8.08 -0.38 -9.00
CA TYR A 211 -7.32 -1.52 -9.53
C TYR A 211 -5.83 -1.18 -9.57
N GLY A 212 -5.04 -1.94 -8.82
CA GLY A 212 -3.60 -1.73 -8.69
C GLY A 212 -2.78 -2.82 -9.35
N PHE A 213 -1.72 -2.40 -10.04
CA PHE A 213 -0.87 -3.26 -10.84
C PHE A 213 0.60 -3.11 -10.48
N ALA A 214 1.30 -4.24 -10.56
CA ALA A 214 2.75 -4.29 -10.54
C ALA A 214 3.34 -3.64 -11.81
N PRO A 215 4.67 -3.40 -11.87
CA PRO A 215 5.33 -2.81 -13.03
C PRO A 215 5.18 -3.63 -14.30
N THR A 216 4.83 -4.91 -14.18
CA THR A 216 4.50 -5.81 -15.30
C THR A 216 3.15 -5.50 -15.95
N GLY A 217 2.38 -4.55 -15.43
CA GLY A 217 1.08 -4.17 -15.97
C GLY A 217 0.03 -5.26 -15.77
N GLY A 218 -0.95 -5.33 -16.68
CA GLY A 218 -1.99 -6.35 -16.65
C GLY A 218 -3.28 -5.92 -17.34
N LYS A 219 -4.32 -6.75 -17.24
CA LYS A 219 -5.68 -6.42 -17.71
C LYS A 219 -6.61 -6.32 -16.50
N VAL A 220 -7.35 -5.21 -16.41
CA VAL A 220 -8.43 -5.05 -15.45
C VAL A 220 -9.49 -6.10 -15.74
N ASN A 221 -9.84 -6.87 -14.71
CA ASN A 221 -10.97 -7.77 -14.74
C ASN A 221 -11.87 -7.44 -13.55
N ALA A 222 -12.93 -6.66 -13.81
CA ALA A 222 -13.87 -6.19 -12.79
C ALA A 222 -14.62 -7.34 -12.08
N LEU A 223 -14.71 -8.51 -12.72
CA LEU A 223 -15.36 -9.70 -12.18
C LEU A 223 -14.37 -10.68 -11.53
N SER A 224 -13.06 -10.39 -11.57
CA SER A 224 -12.04 -11.30 -11.04
C SER A 224 -12.23 -11.53 -9.55
N GLN A 225 -12.09 -12.79 -9.16
CA GLN A 225 -12.04 -13.27 -7.79
C GLN A 225 -10.64 -13.74 -7.41
N SER A 226 -9.66 -13.40 -8.25
CA SER A 226 -8.25 -13.74 -8.06
C SER A 226 -7.35 -12.58 -8.42
N VAL A 227 -6.16 -12.54 -7.83
CA VAL A 227 -5.09 -11.61 -8.17
C VAL A 227 -3.80 -12.41 -8.34
N ASP A 228 -3.09 -12.14 -9.44
CA ASP A 228 -1.73 -12.64 -9.65
C ASP A 228 -0.73 -11.66 -9.02
N PHE A 229 -0.05 -12.11 -7.97
CA PHE A 229 0.93 -11.29 -7.26
C PHE A 229 2.37 -11.50 -7.72
N SER A 230 2.62 -12.30 -8.77
CA SER A 230 3.98 -12.62 -9.22
C SER A 230 4.82 -11.37 -9.54
N GLY A 231 4.21 -10.39 -10.21
CA GLY A 231 4.84 -9.10 -10.51
C GLY A 231 5.09 -8.22 -9.28
N ALA A 232 4.39 -8.44 -8.15
CA ALA A 232 4.55 -7.63 -6.95
C ALA A 232 5.92 -7.83 -6.28
N SER A 233 6.62 -8.93 -6.59
CA SER A 233 8.03 -9.15 -6.20
C SER A 233 8.99 -8.10 -6.77
N MET A 234 8.61 -7.42 -7.86
CA MET A 234 9.36 -6.30 -8.46
C MET A 234 9.13 -4.97 -7.74
N VAL A 235 8.29 -4.95 -6.71
CA VAL A 235 7.90 -3.74 -5.96
C VAL A 235 8.22 -3.93 -4.49
N PHE A 236 7.75 -5.03 -3.90
CA PHE A 236 7.90 -5.29 -2.48
C PHE A 236 9.15 -6.12 -2.17
N PRO A 237 9.65 -6.07 -0.93
CA PRO A 237 10.72 -6.94 -0.44
C PRO A 237 10.38 -8.42 -0.63
N SER A 238 11.35 -9.26 -0.98
CA SER A 238 11.15 -10.70 -1.18
C SER A 238 11.51 -11.56 0.02
N GLN A 239 11.99 -10.93 1.10
CA GLN A 239 12.36 -11.57 2.35
C GLN A 239 12.36 -10.53 3.46
N ASN A 240 12.22 -10.98 4.71
CA ASN A 240 12.43 -10.15 5.88
C ASN A 240 13.93 -9.86 6.04
N THR A 241 14.26 -8.59 6.31
CA THR A 241 15.63 -8.12 6.56
C THR A 241 15.61 -7.08 7.67
N SER A 242 16.78 -6.57 8.06
CA SER A 242 16.87 -5.48 9.01
C SER A 242 16.34 -4.13 8.51
N SER A 243 15.99 -4.04 7.22
CA SER A 243 15.53 -2.81 6.57
C SER A 243 14.17 -2.97 5.90
N SER A 244 13.58 -4.16 5.97
CA SER A 244 12.35 -4.44 5.26
C SER A 244 11.64 -5.68 5.79
N VAL A 245 10.32 -5.67 5.66
CA VAL A 245 9.48 -6.84 5.92
C VAL A 245 8.71 -7.20 4.65
N LEU A 246 8.40 -8.48 4.50
CA LEU A 246 7.56 -9.03 3.44
C LEU A 246 6.20 -8.28 3.40
N PRO A 247 5.58 -8.18 2.21
CA PRO A 247 4.30 -7.50 2.07
C PRO A 247 3.18 -8.22 2.83
N ARG A 248 2.03 -7.56 2.87
CA ARG A 248 0.79 -8.11 3.42
C ARG A 248 -0.29 -8.17 2.35
N ILE A 249 -1.19 -9.13 2.49
CA ILE A 249 -2.44 -9.19 1.73
C ILE A 249 -3.56 -8.76 2.67
N VAL A 250 -4.35 -7.77 2.25
CA VAL A 250 -5.54 -7.34 2.96
C VAL A 250 -6.77 -7.79 2.18
N VAL A 251 -7.62 -8.54 2.87
CA VAL A 251 -8.93 -8.97 2.40
C VAL A 251 -9.98 -8.15 3.14
N SER A 252 -10.78 -7.36 2.43
CA SER A 252 -11.87 -6.60 3.04
C SER A 252 -13.22 -7.21 2.67
N PHE A 253 -14.11 -7.26 3.65
CA PHE A 253 -15.42 -7.86 3.53
C PHE A 253 -16.52 -6.80 3.32
N GLY A 254 -17.54 -7.14 2.53
CA GLY A 254 -18.72 -6.30 2.36
C GLY A 254 -19.65 -6.36 3.58
N GLU A 255 -20.50 -5.36 3.76
CA GLU A 255 -21.45 -5.34 4.88
C GLU A 255 -22.31 -6.62 4.95
N THR A 256 -22.49 -7.16 6.15
CA THR A 256 -23.42 -8.25 6.41
C THR A 256 -24.05 -8.10 7.79
N ALA A 257 -25.32 -8.49 7.91
CA ALA A 257 -25.97 -8.67 9.21
C ALA A 257 -25.90 -10.13 9.70
N ASP A 258 -25.55 -11.06 8.81
CA ASP A 258 -25.50 -12.49 9.06
C ASP A 258 -24.06 -12.99 9.03
N PHE A 259 -23.63 -13.51 10.17
CA PHE A 259 -22.29 -14.06 10.41
C PHE A 259 -22.32 -15.60 10.61
N GLY A 260 -23.48 -16.23 10.41
CA GLY A 260 -23.68 -17.65 10.69
C GLY A 260 -23.83 -17.95 12.19
N THR A 261 -23.76 -19.24 12.53
CA THR A 261 -23.80 -19.74 13.92
C THR A 261 -22.43 -20.26 14.35
N ALA A 262 -22.30 -20.76 15.58
CA ALA A 262 -21.07 -21.41 16.03
C ALA A 262 -20.80 -22.71 15.27
N GLU A 263 -21.85 -23.45 14.90
CA GLU A 263 -21.78 -24.70 14.15
C GLU A 263 -21.58 -24.47 12.64
N GLU A 264 -22.19 -23.41 12.11
CA GLU A 264 -22.12 -23.04 10.69
C GLU A 264 -21.70 -21.57 10.54
N PRO A 265 -20.42 -21.24 10.85
CA PRO A 265 -19.95 -19.88 10.76
C PRO A 265 -19.81 -19.43 9.30
N ARG A 266 -20.18 -18.19 9.01
CA ARG A 266 -19.98 -17.62 7.67
C ARG A 266 -18.49 -17.44 7.40
N SER A 267 -18.01 -17.93 6.27
CA SER A 267 -16.59 -17.91 5.95
C SER A 267 -16.31 -17.68 4.47
N VAL A 268 -15.08 -17.26 4.19
CA VAL A 268 -14.51 -17.13 2.86
C VAL A 268 -13.41 -18.18 2.72
N LEU A 269 -13.45 -18.95 1.63
CA LEU A 269 -12.38 -19.89 1.30
C LEU A 269 -11.38 -19.19 0.37
N LEU A 270 -10.13 -19.10 0.81
CA LEU A 270 -9.07 -18.41 0.11
C LEU A 270 -7.93 -19.37 -0.20
N ASN A 271 -7.51 -19.43 -1.46
CA ASN A 271 -6.25 -20.04 -1.85
C ASN A 271 -5.18 -18.96 -1.91
N ALA A 272 -4.17 -19.04 -1.07
CA ALA A 272 -3.05 -18.10 -1.02
C ALA A 272 -1.74 -18.87 -0.83
N GLY A 273 -0.68 -18.50 -1.56
CA GLY A 273 0.61 -19.17 -1.40
C GLY A 273 0.66 -20.64 -1.85
N GLY A 274 -0.39 -21.15 -2.48
CA GLY A 274 -0.59 -22.57 -2.78
C GLY A 274 -1.27 -23.36 -1.65
N GLU A 275 -1.81 -22.67 -0.65
CA GLU A 275 -2.44 -23.23 0.55
C GLU A 275 -3.89 -22.72 0.64
N GLN A 276 -4.78 -23.53 1.22
CA GLN A 276 -6.19 -23.18 1.40
C GLN A 276 -6.45 -22.73 2.83
N TYR A 277 -7.06 -21.56 2.97
CA TYR A 277 -7.42 -20.95 4.25
C TYR A 277 -8.93 -20.71 4.33
N THR A 278 -9.48 -20.91 5.52
CA THR A 278 -10.88 -20.56 5.84
C THR A 278 -10.87 -19.29 6.68
N LEU A 279 -11.37 -18.19 6.12
CA LEU A 279 -11.44 -16.90 6.78
C LEU A 279 -12.83 -16.73 7.37
N TYR A 280 -12.96 -16.86 8.69
CA TYR A 280 -14.24 -16.69 9.37
C TYR A 280 -14.63 -15.22 9.44
N ARG A 281 -15.85 -14.90 8.99
CA ARG A 281 -16.43 -13.57 9.13
C ARG A 281 -16.93 -13.39 10.56
N VAL A 282 -16.48 -12.33 11.22
CA VAL A 282 -16.90 -12.00 12.59
C VAL A 282 -17.34 -10.56 12.68
N LYS A 283 -18.29 -10.30 13.58
CA LYS A 283 -18.83 -8.96 13.79
C LYS A 283 -17.73 -8.01 14.27
N GLY A 284 -17.59 -6.87 13.59
CA GLY A 284 -16.60 -5.84 13.94
C GLY A 284 -15.23 -6.03 13.32
N ALA A 285 -15.01 -7.10 12.54
CA ALA A 285 -13.81 -7.28 11.73
C ALA A 285 -14.19 -7.25 10.24
N ASP A 286 -14.15 -6.06 9.65
CA ASP A 286 -14.49 -5.84 8.24
C ASP A 286 -13.30 -6.10 7.31
N GLU A 287 -12.12 -6.36 7.87
CA GLU A 287 -10.93 -6.75 7.13
C GLU A 287 -10.13 -7.82 7.87
N LEU A 288 -9.33 -8.54 7.09
CA LEU A 288 -8.34 -9.48 7.58
C LEU A 288 -7.01 -9.20 6.87
N GLU A 289 -5.97 -9.01 7.67
CA GLU A 289 -4.60 -8.95 7.20
C GLU A 289 -3.94 -10.34 7.23
N ILE A 290 -3.27 -10.68 6.14
CA ILE A 290 -2.45 -11.89 5.99
C ILE A 290 -1.03 -11.43 5.69
N HIS A 291 -0.13 -11.57 6.66
CA HIS A 291 1.29 -11.33 6.42
C HIS A 291 1.82 -12.40 5.46
N THR A 292 2.42 -11.99 4.34
CA THR A 292 2.85 -12.96 3.32
C THR A 292 4.04 -13.82 3.77
N SER A 293 4.72 -13.42 4.86
CA SER A 293 5.67 -14.25 5.59
C SER A 293 5.08 -15.54 6.14
N ALA A 294 3.77 -15.61 6.37
CA ALA A 294 3.08 -16.84 6.76
C ALA A 294 2.92 -17.84 5.60
N LEU A 295 3.04 -17.37 4.35
CA LEU A 295 2.74 -18.16 3.17
C LEU A 295 3.97 -18.91 2.65
N THR A 296 3.75 -20.11 2.12
CA THR A 296 4.81 -20.85 1.43
C THR A 296 5.34 -20.08 0.22
N ASN A 297 4.45 -19.47 -0.57
CA ASN A 297 4.79 -18.68 -1.76
C ASN A 297 4.19 -17.25 -1.67
N PRO A 298 4.91 -16.28 -1.08
CA PRO A 298 4.38 -14.93 -0.78
C PRO A 298 3.76 -14.18 -1.96
N PHE A 299 4.25 -14.42 -3.17
CA PHE A 299 3.86 -13.73 -4.41
C PHE A 299 3.06 -14.62 -5.37
N ALA A 300 2.58 -15.77 -4.92
CA ALA A 300 1.74 -16.62 -5.77
C ALA A 300 0.38 -15.96 -6.04
N ARG A 301 -0.32 -16.46 -7.06
CA ARG A 301 -1.72 -16.12 -7.29
C ARG A 301 -2.53 -16.41 -6.03
N THR A 302 -3.40 -15.47 -5.68
CA THR A 302 -4.39 -15.62 -4.62
C THR A 302 -5.79 -15.64 -5.23
N GLU A 303 -6.63 -16.58 -4.79
CA GLU A 303 -7.96 -16.81 -5.36
C GLU A 303 -9.01 -17.06 -4.27
N ILE A 304 -10.16 -16.40 -4.41
CA ILE A 304 -11.32 -16.61 -3.56
C ILE A 304 -12.12 -17.78 -4.15
N GLU A 305 -12.05 -18.93 -3.51
CA GLU A 305 -12.69 -20.16 -3.97
C GLU A 305 -14.17 -20.22 -3.54
N GLY A 306 -14.47 -19.73 -2.33
CA GLY A 306 -15.81 -19.72 -1.72
C GLY A 306 -16.11 -18.42 -0.97
N GLY A 307 -17.38 -18.05 -0.85
CA GLY A 307 -17.78 -16.78 -0.20
C GLY A 307 -17.50 -15.53 -1.03
N LYS A 308 -17.40 -15.65 -2.36
CA LYS A 308 -17.01 -14.57 -3.30
C LYS A 308 -17.78 -13.26 -3.14
N ASN A 309 -19.08 -13.35 -2.85
CA ASN A 309 -19.94 -12.17 -2.68
C ASN A 309 -19.69 -11.41 -1.37
N ASP A 310 -18.94 -12.01 -0.44
CA ASP A 310 -18.58 -11.37 0.82
C ASP A 310 -17.32 -10.53 0.72
N VAL A 311 -16.52 -10.66 -0.35
CA VAL A 311 -15.24 -9.95 -0.48
C VAL A 311 -15.38 -8.76 -1.42
N VAL A 312 -15.04 -7.57 -0.90
CA VAL A 312 -15.07 -6.31 -1.65
C VAL A 312 -13.68 -5.77 -1.96
N SER A 313 -12.64 -6.33 -1.36
CA SER A 313 -11.24 -5.97 -1.64
C SER A 313 -10.30 -7.15 -1.47
N LEU A 314 -9.32 -7.26 -2.36
CA LEU A 314 -8.18 -8.18 -2.24
C LEU A 314 -6.95 -7.44 -2.78
N ILE A 315 -6.09 -6.95 -1.88
CA ILE A 315 -4.94 -6.11 -2.22
C ILE A 315 -3.70 -6.57 -1.46
N MET A 316 -2.57 -6.69 -2.18
CA MET A 316 -1.24 -6.74 -1.60
C MET A 316 -0.65 -5.34 -1.44
N MET A 317 -0.16 -5.04 -0.25
CA MET A 317 0.48 -3.77 0.12
C MET A 317 1.82 -4.04 0.81
N ARG A 318 2.64 -3.00 0.96
CA ARG A 318 3.88 -3.08 1.75
C ARG A 318 3.63 -3.61 3.16
N GLY A 319 4.61 -4.27 3.77
CA GLY A 319 4.52 -4.64 5.18
C GLY A 319 4.61 -3.41 6.09
N ASP A 320 4.22 -3.55 7.35
CA ASP A 320 4.31 -2.45 8.32
C ASP A 320 5.77 -2.18 8.69
N SER A 321 6.18 -0.92 8.56
CA SER A 321 7.51 -0.44 8.98
C SER A 321 7.78 -0.64 10.47
N ALA A 322 6.75 -0.68 11.32
CA ALA A 322 6.91 -0.94 12.76
C ALA A 322 7.45 -2.35 13.05
N LEU A 323 7.33 -3.27 12.10
CA LEU A 323 7.81 -4.65 12.21
C LEU A 323 9.28 -4.81 11.81
N ILE A 324 9.88 -3.77 11.23
CA ILE A 324 11.30 -3.75 10.86
C ILE A 324 12.15 -3.68 12.13
N THR A 325 13.08 -4.61 12.27
CA THR A 325 13.99 -4.69 13.43
C THR A 325 15.43 -4.52 12.96
N ASP A 326 16.20 -3.65 13.60
CA ASP A 326 17.61 -3.46 13.23
C ASP A 326 18.40 -4.76 13.33
N SER A 327 19.43 -4.90 12.48
CA SER A 327 20.26 -6.10 12.45
C SER A 327 20.89 -6.39 13.81
N GLY A 328 20.69 -7.59 14.33
CA GLY A 328 21.20 -8.02 15.63
C GLY A 328 20.42 -7.50 16.84
N LYS A 329 19.36 -6.70 16.65
CA LYS A 329 18.45 -6.32 17.74
C LYS A 329 17.35 -7.37 17.92
N PRO A 330 16.81 -7.52 19.14
CA PRO A 330 15.68 -8.40 19.39
C PRO A 330 14.41 -7.89 18.73
N VAL A 331 13.55 -8.82 18.32
CA VAL A 331 12.18 -8.53 17.89
C VAL A 331 11.32 -8.33 19.11
N LEU A 332 10.79 -7.12 19.27
CA LEU A 332 9.90 -6.78 20.38
C LEU A 332 8.44 -6.64 19.93
N VAL A 333 8.20 -6.36 18.65
CA VAL A 333 6.85 -6.08 18.12
C VAL A 333 6.32 -7.32 17.39
N PRO A 334 5.15 -7.86 17.78
CA PRO A 334 4.54 -9.04 17.17
C PRO A 334 4.05 -8.77 15.75
N PHE A 335 3.92 -9.83 14.96
CA PHE A 335 2.97 -9.84 13.85
C PHE A 335 1.54 -10.00 14.39
N GLU A 336 0.63 -9.06 14.09
CA GLU A 336 -0.80 -9.22 14.38
C GLU A 336 -1.43 -10.18 13.37
N THR A 337 -1.82 -11.38 13.80
CA THR A 337 -2.30 -12.42 12.89
C THR A 337 -3.39 -13.27 13.51
N ASP A 338 -4.13 -13.98 12.64
CA ASP A 338 -4.97 -15.09 13.09
C ASP A 338 -4.05 -16.27 13.50
N PRO A 339 -4.31 -16.92 14.64
CA PRO A 339 -3.53 -18.06 15.12
C PRO A 339 -3.44 -19.23 14.12
N GLY A 340 -4.42 -19.37 13.22
CA GLY A 340 -4.40 -20.37 12.16
C GLY A 340 -3.20 -20.24 11.21
N PHE A 341 -2.59 -19.07 11.09
CA PHE A 341 -1.37 -18.86 10.29
C PHE A 341 -0.08 -19.18 11.04
N ILE A 342 -0.09 -19.12 12.38
CA ILE A 342 1.13 -19.29 13.20
C ILE A 342 1.68 -20.70 13.08
N LEU A 343 0.79 -21.71 13.10
CA LEU A 343 1.15 -23.13 13.18
C LEU A 343 2.08 -23.61 12.05
N ASN A 344 1.96 -23.03 10.86
CA ASN A 344 2.74 -23.40 9.69
C ASN A 344 3.66 -22.27 9.21
N TRP A 345 3.90 -21.25 10.05
CA TRP A 345 4.70 -20.10 9.67
C TRP A 345 6.13 -20.53 9.34
N PRO A 346 6.62 -20.34 8.10
CA PRO A 346 7.93 -20.84 7.71
C PRO A 346 9.06 -20.16 8.50
N GLN A 347 9.88 -20.94 9.21
CA GLN A 347 11.03 -20.41 9.98
C GLN A 347 12.01 -19.59 9.13
N ARG A 348 12.15 -19.91 7.83
CA ARG A 348 12.96 -19.13 6.88
C ARG A 348 12.51 -17.67 6.72
N ASN A 349 11.26 -17.38 7.08
CA ASN A 349 10.66 -16.06 7.03
C ASN A 349 10.64 -15.38 8.41
N TRP A 350 11.18 -16.00 9.46
CA TRP A 350 11.30 -15.34 10.77
C TRP A 350 12.25 -14.15 10.73
N ARG A 351 11.97 -13.16 11.56
CA ARG A 351 12.82 -11.98 11.75
C ARG A 351 14.03 -12.25 12.64
N THR A 352 14.00 -13.33 13.42
CA THR A 352 15.14 -13.76 14.25
C THR A 352 15.46 -15.24 14.03
N PRO A 353 16.70 -15.69 14.34
CA PRO A 353 17.09 -17.09 14.18
C PRO A 353 16.58 -18.02 15.30
N ASP A 354 16.08 -17.47 16.41
CA ASP A 354 15.75 -18.24 17.61
C ASP A 354 14.25 -18.29 17.89
N TYR A 355 13.50 -17.23 17.54
CA TYR A 355 12.07 -17.12 17.82
C TYR A 355 11.36 -16.16 16.86
N GLU A 356 10.04 -16.23 16.81
CA GLU A 356 9.17 -15.22 16.23
C GLU A 356 8.04 -14.90 17.22
N LEU A 357 7.53 -13.67 17.12
CA LEU A 357 6.50 -13.14 18.01
C LEU A 357 5.24 -12.81 17.22
N PHE A 358 4.09 -13.23 17.75
CA PHE A 358 2.78 -12.97 17.17
C PHE A 358 1.81 -12.44 18.22
N GLU A 359 0.80 -11.72 17.78
CA GLU A 359 -0.32 -11.26 18.58
C GLU A 359 -1.63 -11.63 17.90
N TRP A 360 -2.62 -12.02 18.69
CA TRP A 360 -3.93 -12.34 18.13
C TRP A 360 -4.62 -11.07 17.63
N ASN A 361 -4.79 -10.95 16.31
CA ASN A 361 -5.47 -9.81 15.68
C ASN A 361 -6.93 -9.55 16.15
N ARG A 362 -7.57 -10.54 16.80
CA ARG A 362 -8.95 -10.40 17.34
C ARG A 362 -9.00 -10.18 18.84
N PHE A 363 -7.90 -10.45 19.55
CA PHE A 363 -7.84 -10.33 20.99
C PHE A 363 -6.49 -9.74 21.41
N PRO A 364 -6.38 -8.39 21.39
CA PRO A 364 -5.14 -7.70 21.73
C PRO A 364 -4.63 -8.08 23.13
N GLY A 365 -3.31 -8.13 23.28
CA GLY A 365 -2.62 -8.52 24.52
C GLY A 365 -2.35 -10.02 24.67
N VAL A 366 -2.83 -10.87 23.74
CA VAL A 366 -2.47 -12.29 23.70
C VAL A 366 -1.30 -12.49 22.75
N LEU A 367 -0.11 -12.71 23.33
CA LEU A 367 1.12 -12.96 22.58
C LEU A 367 1.39 -14.46 22.44
N PHE A 368 1.76 -14.87 21.24
CA PHE A 368 2.27 -16.21 20.96
C PHE A 368 3.77 -16.13 20.66
N PHE A 369 4.53 -17.02 21.29
CA PHE A 369 5.94 -17.23 21.00
C PHE A 369 6.09 -18.53 20.22
N ASP A 370 6.70 -18.44 19.05
CA ASP A 370 7.21 -19.61 18.35
C ASP A 370 8.73 -19.61 18.48
N THR A 371 9.29 -20.75 18.88
CA THR A 371 10.73 -20.87 19.19
C THR A 371 11.33 -21.97 18.35
N ARG A 372 12.57 -21.77 17.88
CA ARG A 372 13.26 -22.71 16.99
C ARG A 372 13.28 -24.13 17.55
N ASP A 373 13.50 -24.26 18.85
CA ASP A 373 13.63 -25.52 19.56
C ASP A 373 13.29 -25.37 21.06
N TYR A 374 13.18 -26.51 21.75
CA TYR A 374 12.89 -26.55 23.18
C TYR A 374 14.01 -25.95 24.06
N ALA A 375 15.25 -25.84 23.58
CA ALA A 375 16.31 -25.21 24.36
C ALA A 375 16.06 -23.71 24.45
N VAL A 376 15.73 -23.07 23.31
CA VAL A 376 15.33 -21.65 23.29
C VAL A 376 14.07 -21.43 24.15
N GLN A 377 13.04 -22.27 24.02
CA GLN A 377 11.84 -22.17 24.85
C GLN A 377 12.16 -22.25 26.35
N ASN A 378 13.06 -23.16 26.75
CA ASN A 378 13.45 -23.31 28.14
C ASN A 378 14.19 -22.08 28.67
N ASP A 379 15.04 -21.45 27.85
CA ASP A 379 15.75 -20.24 28.25
C ASP A 379 14.77 -19.08 28.54
N PHE A 380 13.66 -19.00 27.80
CA PHE A 380 12.59 -18.03 28.06
C PHE A 380 11.73 -18.38 29.28
N PHE A 381 11.24 -19.62 29.36
CA PHE A 381 10.05 -19.92 30.17
C PHE A 381 10.27 -20.95 31.29
N ARG A 382 11.41 -21.63 31.38
CA ARG A 382 11.58 -22.72 32.36
C ARG A 382 11.43 -22.23 33.79
N ARG A 383 12.13 -21.15 34.19
CA ARG A 383 12.00 -20.64 35.56
C ARG A 383 10.61 -20.10 35.83
N LEU A 384 10.01 -19.42 34.86
CA LEU A 384 8.65 -18.91 34.94
C LEU A 384 7.64 -20.04 35.18
N ALA A 385 7.74 -21.17 34.47
CA ALA A 385 6.86 -22.32 34.66
C ALA A 385 6.94 -22.88 36.09
N TYR A 386 8.16 -22.99 36.64
CA TYR A 386 8.36 -23.43 38.03
C TYR A 386 7.81 -22.43 39.05
N TYR A 387 7.97 -21.14 38.79
CA TYR A 387 7.44 -20.07 39.62
C TYR A 387 5.90 -20.03 39.59
N ALA A 388 5.27 -20.23 38.43
CA ALA A 388 3.84 -20.09 38.25
C ALA A 388 3.07 -21.31 38.80
N GLU A 389 3.52 -22.52 38.49
CA GLU A 389 2.66 -23.70 38.58
C GLU A 389 3.22 -24.84 39.44
N LYS A 390 4.55 -25.00 39.53
CA LYS A 390 5.11 -26.22 40.12
C LYS A 390 4.89 -26.25 41.62
N THR A 391 4.10 -27.22 42.09
CA THR A 391 3.92 -27.50 43.52
C THR A 391 5.28 -27.68 44.20
N GLY A 392 5.52 -26.90 45.26
CA GLY A 392 6.80 -26.85 45.98
C GLY A 392 7.79 -25.77 45.48
N PHE A 393 7.52 -25.15 44.33
CA PHE A 393 8.32 -24.05 43.77
C PHE A 393 7.51 -22.78 43.52
N ARG A 394 6.17 -22.88 43.50
CA ARG A 394 5.28 -21.76 43.23
C ARG A 394 5.62 -20.53 44.07
N GLY A 395 5.72 -19.37 43.43
CA GLY A 395 6.08 -18.11 44.08
C GLY A 395 7.56 -17.98 44.47
N THR A 396 8.42 -18.92 44.11
CA THR A 396 9.85 -18.93 44.46
C THR A 396 10.72 -18.86 43.21
N LEU A 397 11.73 -17.99 43.22
CA LEU A 397 12.77 -17.95 42.20
C LEU A 397 13.85 -18.97 42.54
N VAL A 398 14.20 -19.82 41.57
CA VAL A 398 15.23 -20.86 41.73
C VAL A 398 16.36 -20.65 40.74
N SER A 399 17.58 -20.95 41.18
CA SER A 399 18.79 -20.78 40.37
C SER A 399 18.82 -21.75 39.19
N ASP A 400 19.63 -21.41 38.18
CA ASP A 400 19.84 -22.26 37.00
C ASP A 400 20.43 -23.63 37.36
N GLU A 401 21.20 -23.72 38.44
CA GLU A 401 21.69 -25.00 38.96
C GLU A 401 20.55 -25.93 39.38
N VAL A 402 19.54 -25.41 40.06
CA VAL A 402 18.36 -26.20 40.44
C VAL A 402 17.56 -26.62 39.22
N LEU A 403 17.51 -25.78 38.19
CA LEU A 403 16.73 -26.03 36.97
C LEU A 403 17.47 -26.85 35.90
N ARG A 404 18.77 -27.08 36.05
CA ARG A 404 19.66 -27.64 35.00
C ARG A 404 19.12 -28.94 34.39
N ASP A 405 18.69 -29.87 35.24
CA ASP A 405 18.18 -31.20 34.85
C ASP A 405 16.64 -31.27 34.88
N LYS A 406 15.97 -30.12 34.98
CA LYS A 406 14.52 -30.03 35.04
C LYS A 406 13.95 -29.73 33.67
N HIS A 407 12.97 -30.51 33.25
CA HIS A 407 12.21 -30.24 32.03
C HIS A 407 11.33 -29.00 32.24
N GLY A 408 11.37 -28.09 31.27
CA GLY A 408 10.31 -27.10 31.08
C GLY A 408 9.03 -27.78 30.57
N TYR A 409 7.92 -27.07 30.68
CA TYR A 409 6.64 -27.56 30.21
C TYR A 409 6.34 -27.09 28.78
N ASN A 410 5.55 -27.88 28.04
CA ASN A 410 5.12 -27.56 26.68
C ASN A 410 3.78 -26.82 26.71
N ALA A 411 3.71 -25.68 26.02
CA ALA A 411 2.51 -24.85 25.82
C ALA A 411 1.76 -24.48 27.12
N HIS A 412 2.07 -23.30 27.66
CA HIS A 412 1.45 -22.76 28.87
C HIS A 412 0.99 -21.33 28.66
N ASP A 413 -0.19 -21.01 29.20
CA ASP A 413 -0.76 -19.67 29.22
C ASP A 413 -0.36 -18.97 30.51
N TYR A 414 0.37 -17.87 30.41
CA TYR A 414 0.76 -17.06 31.56
C TYR A 414 -0.10 -15.79 31.62
N SER A 415 -0.79 -15.59 32.75
CA SER A 415 -1.52 -14.34 32.97
C SER A 415 -0.58 -13.16 33.17
N ALA A 416 -1.03 -11.96 32.81
CA ALA A 416 -0.27 -10.72 32.99
C ALA A 416 0.16 -10.51 34.46
N GLU A 417 -0.70 -10.86 35.42
CA GLU A 417 -0.40 -10.74 36.86
C GLU A 417 0.71 -11.69 37.29
N THR A 418 0.72 -12.92 36.75
CA THR A 418 1.75 -13.91 37.06
C THR A 418 3.10 -13.48 36.50
N LEU A 419 3.11 -12.98 35.26
CA LEU A 419 4.29 -12.41 34.62
C LEU A 419 4.82 -11.22 35.44
N ALA A 420 3.94 -10.30 35.84
CA ALA A 420 4.33 -9.10 36.58
C ALA A 420 4.90 -9.46 37.97
N ALA A 421 4.27 -10.39 38.66
CA ALA A 421 4.74 -10.87 39.96
C ALA A 421 6.12 -11.54 39.87
N PHE A 422 6.38 -12.31 38.80
CA PHE A 422 7.69 -12.94 38.56
C PHE A 422 8.81 -11.90 38.45
N PHE A 423 8.64 -10.89 37.58
CA PHE A 423 9.68 -9.86 37.37
C PHE A 423 9.80 -8.90 38.55
N THR A 424 8.69 -8.56 39.23
CA THR A 424 8.71 -7.76 40.47
C THR A 424 9.50 -8.47 41.55
N LYS A 425 9.28 -9.79 41.72
CA LYS A 425 10.02 -10.58 42.70
C LYS A 425 11.51 -10.61 42.36
N ALA A 426 11.86 -10.84 41.09
CA ALA A 426 13.25 -10.87 40.65
C ALA A 426 13.97 -9.55 40.95
N GLN A 427 13.32 -8.42 40.71
CA GLN A 427 13.84 -7.11 41.08
C GLN A 427 13.98 -6.93 42.60
N SER A 428 12.94 -7.27 43.37
CA SER A 428 12.92 -7.09 44.83
C SER A 428 13.99 -7.93 45.57
N GLU A 429 14.31 -9.10 45.03
CA GLU A 429 15.31 -10.02 45.58
C GLU A 429 16.71 -9.79 44.97
N ASN A 430 16.84 -8.82 44.05
CA ASN A 430 18.05 -8.61 43.24
C ASN A 430 18.53 -9.93 42.60
N PHE A 431 17.58 -10.73 42.12
CA PHE A 431 17.80 -12.03 41.52
C PHE A 431 18.26 -11.86 40.06
N GLU A 432 19.38 -12.49 39.71
CA GLU A 432 19.94 -12.43 38.36
C GLU A 432 19.13 -13.30 37.39
N LEU A 433 18.48 -12.64 36.42
CA LEU A 433 17.82 -13.32 35.31
C LEU A 433 18.82 -13.63 34.18
N ASN A 434 18.50 -14.61 33.35
CA ASN A 434 19.25 -14.91 32.14
C ASN A 434 18.88 -13.94 31.01
N THR A 435 19.65 -13.98 29.92
CA THR A 435 19.47 -13.08 28.76
C THR A 435 18.06 -13.16 28.12
N LYS A 436 17.49 -14.36 27.99
CA LYS A 436 16.17 -14.56 27.36
C LYS A 436 15.02 -14.16 28.29
N GLU A 437 15.20 -14.26 29.60
CA GLU A 437 14.22 -13.75 30.58
C GLU A 437 14.22 -12.23 30.64
N TYR A 438 15.39 -11.57 30.55
CA TYR A 438 15.42 -10.11 30.37
C TYR A 438 14.77 -9.69 29.06
N LEU A 439 15.01 -10.45 27.98
CA LEU A 439 14.35 -10.22 26.70
C LEU A 439 12.82 -10.41 26.82
N LEU A 440 12.34 -11.44 27.51
CA LEU A 440 10.91 -11.65 27.77
C LEU A 440 10.30 -10.44 28.46
N ARG A 441 10.95 -9.93 29.51
CA ARG A 441 10.51 -8.71 30.20
C ARG A 441 10.37 -7.54 29.22
N ASP A 442 11.39 -7.33 28.39
CA ASP A 442 11.42 -6.20 27.45
C ASP A 442 10.34 -6.33 26.37
N ILE A 443 10.05 -7.55 25.88
CA ILE A 443 8.93 -7.84 24.99
C ILE A 443 7.59 -7.52 25.65
N LEU A 444 7.37 -7.98 26.89
CA LEU A 444 6.11 -7.79 27.59
C LEU A 444 5.83 -6.31 27.91
N LEU A 445 6.88 -5.53 28.23
CA LEU A 445 6.79 -4.09 28.42
C LEU A 445 6.51 -3.36 27.10
N ALA A 446 7.19 -3.76 26.00
CA ALA A 446 6.98 -3.15 24.69
C ALA A 446 5.54 -3.32 24.18
N ASN A 447 4.92 -4.45 24.50
CA ASN A 447 3.55 -4.80 24.08
C ASN A 447 2.48 -4.48 25.14
N LYS A 448 2.85 -3.77 26.22
CA LYS A 448 1.92 -3.37 27.30
C LYS A 448 1.15 -4.54 27.94
N VAL A 449 1.72 -5.74 27.90
CA VAL A 449 1.21 -6.87 28.70
C VAL A 449 1.46 -6.58 30.19
N MET A 450 2.52 -5.83 30.48
CA MET A 450 2.83 -5.30 31.81
C MET A 450 3.36 -3.87 31.68
N GLU A 451 3.28 -3.11 32.76
CA GLU A 451 3.80 -1.75 32.86
C GLU A 451 4.68 -1.61 34.11
N LYS A 452 5.61 -0.65 34.08
CA LYS A 452 6.38 -0.26 35.26
C LYS A 452 5.56 0.68 36.11
N ASP A 453 5.49 0.44 37.41
CA ASP A 453 4.98 1.45 38.33
C ASP A 453 6.14 2.40 38.74
N GLY A 454 5.84 3.55 39.34
CA GLY A 454 6.86 4.52 39.75
C GLY A 454 7.89 3.98 40.76
N SER A 455 7.72 2.75 41.25
CA SER A 455 8.61 2.01 42.15
C SER A 455 9.40 0.88 41.49
N GLY A 456 9.14 0.55 40.21
CA GLY A 456 9.85 -0.50 39.47
C GLY A 456 9.33 -0.72 38.06
#